data_AF-A0A925NIU3-F1
#
_entry.id   AF-A0A925NIU3-F1
#
_cell.length_a   1.000
_cell.length_b   1.000
_cell.length_c   1.000
_cell.angle_alpha   90.00
_cell.angle_beta   90.00
_cell.angle_gamma   90.00
#
_symmetry.space_group_name_H-M   'P 1'
#
loop_
_entity.id
_entity.type
_entity.pdbx_description
1 polymer ?
#
loop_
_entity_poly.entity_id
_entity_poly.type
_entity_poly.pdbx_seq_one_letter_code
_entity_poly.pdbx_strand_id
1 'polypeptide(L)'
;MSDLEKLAEIVDEMILQQDYPGFEPRSLKLGLPEIVENMNGRVFSHALGHESVYVRLVALRWFQERPGIAKAYLPAVIGLIDHKDEWVRLEAIRLSERIPRIPESAALKISKRLTDESKLVRKAASKALGKILKRSVTKDPSVVDALKAAAQDEDVEVRFKAQKALRNIGEFVV
;
A
#
# COMPACT_ATOMS: atom_id res chain seq x y z
N MET A 1 -6.91 29.55 2.24
CA MET A 1 -6.97 28.12 1.91
C MET A 1 -5.57 27.54 1.89
N SER A 2 -5.27 26.62 2.81
CA SER A 2 -4.00 25.89 2.83
C SER A 2 -3.89 25.00 1.60
N ASP A 3 -2.67 24.61 1.22
CA ASP A 3 -2.50 23.71 0.06
C ASP A 3 -3.10 22.31 0.31
N LEU A 4 -3.25 21.91 1.57
CA LEU A 4 -3.96 20.68 1.95
C LEU A 4 -5.47 20.80 1.73
N GLU A 5 -6.07 21.95 2.08
CA GLU A 5 -7.49 22.23 1.82
C GLU A 5 -7.76 22.27 0.31
N LYS A 6 -6.89 22.92 -0.48
CA LYS A 6 -6.97 22.90 -1.95
C LYS A 6 -6.92 21.49 -2.50
N LEU A 7 -5.99 20.67 -1.99
CA LEU A 7 -5.89 19.27 -2.40
C LEU A 7 -7.19 18.52 -2.08
N ALA A 8 -7.74 18.69 -0.87
CA ALA A 8 -8.97 18.03 -0.45
C ALA A 8 -10.16 18.43 -1.34
N GLU A 9 -10.34 19.72 -1.62
CA GLU A 9 -11.39 20.24 -2.49
C GLU A 9 -11.30 19.65 -3.90
N ILE A 10 -10.11 19.64 -4.51
CA ILE A 10 -9.90 19.03 -5.83
C ILE A 10 -10.25 17.54 -5.80
N VAL A 11 -9.84 16.82 -4.74
CA VAL A 11 -10.12 15.39 -4.61
C VAL A 11 -11.63 15.14 -4.49
N ASP A 12 -12.34 15.94 -3.70
CA ASP A 12 -13.79 15.83 -3.50
C ASP A 12 -14.55 16.13 -4.81
N GLU A 13 -14.16 17.16 -5.56
CA GLU A 13 -14.73 17.46 -6.87
C GLU A 13 -14.52 16.31 -7.86
N MET A 14 -13.31 15.73 -7.91
CA MET A 14 -13.02 14.60 -8.80
C MET A 14 -13.84 13.36 -8.47
N ILE A 15 -14.15 13.12 -7.19
CA ILE A 15 -14.99 12.00 -6.77
C ILE A 15 -16.44 12.24 -7.14
N LEU A 16 -16.96 13.46 -6.89
CA LEU A 16 -18.33 13.82 -7.26
C LEU A 16 -18.59 13.63 -8.77
N GLN A 17 -17.59 13.94 -9.61
CA GLN A 17 -17.68 13.72 -11.05
C GLN A 17 -17.71 12.24 -11.46
N GLN A 18 -17.31 11.33 -10.56
CA GLN A 18 -17.21 9.89 -10.78
C GLN A 18 -18.24 9.10 -9.94
N ASP A 19 -19.22 9.79 -9.35
CA ASP A 19 -20.25 9.17 -8.51
C ASP A 19 -21.37 8.57 -9.37
N TYR A 20 -21.10 7.39 -9.94
CA TYR A 20 -22.10 6.59 -10.67
C TYR A 20 -22.32 5.22 -10.03
N PRO A 21 -23.57 4.68 -10.07
CA PRO A 21 -23.91 3.43 -9.40
C PRO A 21 -23.02 2.25 -9.80
N GLY A 22 -22.59 1.47 -8.81
CA GLY A 22 -21.76 0.28 -9.01
C GLY A 22 -20.27 0.56 -9.18
N PHE A 23 -19.86 1.83 -9.19
CA PHE A 23 -18.47 2.21 -9.18
C PHE A 23 -17.89 2.18 -7.76
N GLU A 24 -16.65 1.74 -7.62
CA GLU A 24 -15.89 1.83 -6.38
C GLU A 24 -14.89 2.99 -6.51
N PRO A 25 -15.19 4.21 -6.00
CA PRO A 25 -14.36 5.38 -6.26
C PRO A 25 -12.98 5.26 -5.62
N ARG A 26 -12.83 4.46 -4.55
CA ARG A 26 -11.53 4.19 -3.94
C ARG A 26 -10.60 3.42 -4.87
N SER A 27 -11.13 2.67 -5.84
CA SER A 27 -10.34 1.94 -6.83
C SER A 27 -9.68 2.84 -7.88
N LEU A 28 -10.16 4.08 -8.02
CA LEU A 28 -9.79 4.96 -9.11
C LEU A 28 -8.36 5.49 -8.92
N LYS A 29 -7.47 5.14 -9.85
CA LYS A 29 -6.15 5.79 -9.95
C LYS A 29 -6.35 7.13 -10.65
N LEU A 30 -6.67 8.15 -9.86
CA LEU A 30 -6.90 9.52 -10.34
C LEU A 30 -5.66 9.97 -11.12
N GLY A 31 -5.83 10.36 -12.38
CA GLY A 31 -4.87 11.24 -13.04
C GLY A 31 -4.96 12.58 -12.35
N LEU A 32 -3.97 12.89 -11.52
CA LEU A 32 -4.00 14.11 -10.72
C LEU A 32 -3.85 15.29 -11.68
N PRO A 33 -4.64 16.37 -11.53
CA PRO A 33 -4.43 17.58 -12.31
C PRO A 33 -3.01 18.11 -12.12
N GLU A 34 -2.45 18.76 -13.13
CA GLU A 34 -1.07 19.28 -13.11
C GLU A 34 -0.78 20.13 -11.87
N ILE A 35 -1.76 20.91 -11.40
CA ILE A 35 -1.65 21.70 -10.17
C ILE A 35 -1.35 20.84 -8.95
N VAL A 36 -1.96 19.64 -8.84
CA VAL A 36 -1.74 18.68 -7.75
C VAL A 36 -0.42 17.95 -7.95
N GLU A 37 -0.09 17.55 -9.18
CA GLU A 37 1.18 16.87 -9.47
C GLU A 37 2.42 17.67 -9.04
N ASN A 38 2.32 19.00 -9.18
CA ASN A 38 3.37 19.96 -8.85
C ASN A 38 3.35 20.46 -7.40
N MET A 39 2.40 20.02 -6.56
CA MET A 39 2.38 20.38 -5.14
C MET A 39 3.60 19.84 -4.38
N ASN A 40 3.99 20.55 -3.32
CA ASN A 40 5.08 20.12 -2.45
C ASN A 40 4.76 18.77 -1.78
N GLY A 41 5.73 17.85 -1.73
CA GLY A 41 5.60 16.55 -1.07
C GLY A 41 5.13 16.62 0.39
N ARG A 42 5.38 17.74 1.09
CA ARG A 42 4.85 17.99 2.44
C ARG A 42 3.32 18.00 2.47
N VAL A 43 2.64 18.51 1.45
CA VAL A 43 1.17 18.50 1.38
C VAL A 43 0.67 17.06 1.45
N PHE A 44 1.25 16.18 0.64
CA PHE A 44 0.90 14.76 0.62
C PHE A 44 1.26 14.05 1.93
N SER A 45 2.32 14.47 2.63
CA SER A 45 2.62 13.91 3.95
C SER A 45 1.56 14.24 5.00
N HIS A 46 0.97 15.44 4.97
CA HIS A 46 -0.16 15.80 5.84
C HIS A 46 -1.43 15.06 5.40
N ALA A 47 -1.64 14.92 4.09
CA ALA A 47 -2.76 14.19 3.51
C ALA A 47 -2.81 12.69 3.92
N LEU A 48 -1.67 12.06 4.23
CA LEU A 48 -1.65 10.70 4.81
C LEU A 48 -2.43 10.60 6.13
N GLY A 49 -2.58 11.72 6.86
CA GLY A 49 -3.30 11.84 8.12
C GLY A 49 -4.75 12.33 8.00
N HIS A 50 -5.21 12.68 6.80
CA HIS A 50 -6.47 13.38 6.56
C HIS A 50 -7.72 12.53 6.85
N GLU A 51 -8.83 13.11 7.29
CA GLU A 51 -10.05 12.34 7.63
C GLU A 51 -10.66 11.61 6.42
N SER A 52 -10.67 12.25 5.25
CA SER A 52 -11.12 11.65 4.00
C SER A 52 -10.19 10.53 3.55
N VAL A 53 -10.77 9.33 3.37
CA VAL A 53 -10.08 8.15 2.81
C VAL A 53 -9.49 8.46 1.45
N TYR A 54 -10.20 9.23 0.62
CA TYR A 54 -9.75 9.54 -0.73
C TYR A 54 -8.50 10.42 -0.75
N VAL A 55 -8.44 11.42 0.14
CA VAL A 55 -7.25 12.27 0.29
C VAL A 55 -6.04 11.43 0.74
N ARG A 56 -6.23 10.45 1.63
CA ARG A 56 -5.16 9.48 2.00
C ARG A 56 -4.73 8.64 0.80
N LEU A 57 -5.68 8.13 0.02
CA LEU A 57 -5.39 7.31 -1.16
C LEU A 57 -4.62 8.09 -2.23
N VAL A 58 -4.98 9.35 -2.46
CA VAL A 58 -4.27 10.26 -3.36
C VAL A 58 -2.84 10.47 -2.88
N ALA A 59 -2.63 10.71 -1.59
CA ALA A 59 -1.29 10.82 -1.03
C ALA A 59 -0.45 9.56 -1.22
N LEU A 60 -1.01 8.39 -0.89
CA LEU A 60 -0.32 7.10 -1.07
C LEU A 60 0.04 6.85 -2.54
N ARG A 61 -0.85 7.16 -3.48
CA ARG A 61 -0.64 6.98 -4.93
C ARG A 61 0.39 7.98 -5.47
N TRP A 62 0.32 9.24 -5.07
CA TRP A 62 1.31 10.26 -5.43
C TRP A 62 2.72 9.87 -4.98
N PHE A 63 2.84 9.33 -3.76
CA PHE A 63 4.11 8.80 -3.25
C PHE A 63 4.57 7.53 -3.95
N GLN A 64 3.66 6.69 -4.50
CA GLN A 64 4.06 5.52 -5.28
C GLN A 64 4.79 5.92 -6.55
N GLU A 65 4.38 7.00 -7.20
CA GLU A 65 5.06 7.56 -8.38
C GLU A 65 6.40 8.19 -8.02
N ARG A 66 6.55 8.66 -6.77
CA ARG A 66 7.72 9.38 -6.26
C ARG A 66 8.30 8.71 -5.00
N PRO A 67 8.74 7.43 -5.07
CA PRO A 67 9.12 6.66 -3.88
C PRO A 67 10.36 7.22 -3.15
N GLY A 68 11.19 8.01 -3.83
CA GLY A 68 12.32 8.71 -3.22
C GLY A 68 11.90 9.73 -2.16
N ILE A 69 10.77 10.42 -2.38
CA ILE A 69 10.20 11.40 -1.44
C ILE A 69 9.52 10.67 -0.27
N ALA A 70 8.81 9.58 -0.56
CA ALA A 70 8.05 8.79 0.41
C ALA A 70 8.90 8.25 1.58
N LYS A 71 10.21 8.05 1.35
CA LYS A 71 11.15 7.54 2.36
C LYS A 71 11.15 8.38 3.65
N ALA A 72 11.00 9.70 3.54
CA ALA A 72 10.95 10.60 4.69
C ALA A 72 9.70 10.41 5.58
N TYR A 73 8.67 9.73 5.05
CA TYR A 73 7.35 9.58 5.67
C TYR A 73 7.02 8.11 5.97
N LEU A 74 8.02 7.25 6.00
CA LEU A 74 7.86 5.81 6.24
C LEU A 74 7.04 5.47 7.51
N PRO A 75 7.23 6.12 8.67
CA PRO A 75 6.42 5.84 9.85
C PRO A 75 4.91 6.04 9.60
N ALA A 76 4.54 7.11 8.90
CA ALA A 76 3.14 7.37 8.56
C ALA A 76 2.60 6.31 7.58
N VAL A 77 3.36 5.96 6.54
CA VAL A 77 2.98 4.93 5.56
C VAL A 77 2.82 3.56 6.24
N ILE A 78 3.75 3.17 7.12
CA ILE A 78 3.69 1.92 7.88
C ILE A 78 2.52 1.94 8.86
N GLY A 79 2.16 3.09 9.42
CA GLY A 79 0.96 3.28 10.23
C GLY A 79 -0.31 2.86 9.47
N LEU A 80 -0.43 3.26 8.21
CA LEU A 80 -1.61 3.03 7.36
C LEU A 80 -1.81 1.57 6.93
N ILE A 81 -0.85 0.67 7.15
CA ILE A 81 -1.01 -0.78 6.91
C ILE A 81 -2.09 -1.38 7.83
N ASP A 82 -2.33 -0.77 9.00
CA ASP A 82 -3.38 -1.18 9.94
C ASP A 82 -4.64 -0.31 9.88
N HIS A 83 -4.81 0.47 8.79
CA HIS A 83 -5.96 1.32 8.64
C HIS A 83 -7.27 0.51 8.52
N LYS A 84 -8.39 1.06 9.03
CA LYS A 84 -9.71 0.40 8.99
C LYS A 84 -10.22 0.15 7.56
N ASP A 85 -9.89 1.05 6.64
CA ASP A 85 -10.27 0.96 5.22
C ASP A 85 -9.29 0.07 4.43
N GLU A 86 -9.83 -0.92 3.72
CA GLU A 86 -9.05 -1.90 2.95
C GLU A 86 -8.21 -1.29 1.82
N TRP A 87 -8.68 -0.23 1.16
CA TRP A 87 -7.95 0.42 0.07
C TRP A 87 -6.74 1.18 0.60
N VAL A 88 -6.88 1.81 1.77
CA VAL A 88 -5.76 2.47 2.44
C VAL A 88 -4.70 1.44 2.84
N ARG A 89 -5.10 0.29 3.42
CA ARG A 89 -4.16 -0.81 3.72
C ARG A 89 -3.46 -1.28 2.44
N LEU A 90 -4.22 -1.54 1.39
CA LEU A 90 -3.73 -2.00 0.09
C LEU A 90 -2.68 -1.05 -0.51
N GLU A 91 -2.98 0.25 -0.58
CA GLU A 91 -2.06 1.23 -1.17
C GLU A 91 -0.83 1.50 -0.29
N ALA A 92 -0.96 1.41 1.03
CA ALA A 92 0.18 1.49 1.95
C ALA A 92 1.17 0.32 1.74
N ILE A 93 0.66 -0.90 1.53
CA ILE A 93 1.48 -2.08 1.21
C ILE A 93 2.16 -1.92 -0.16
N ARG A 94 1.44 -1.43 -1.17
CA ARG A 94 1.99 -1.18 -2.51
C ARG A 94 3.09 -0.11 -2.51
N LEU A 95 2.91 0.96 -1.73
CA LEU A 95 3.94 1.97 -1.54
C LEU A 95 5.16 1.38 -0.85
N SER A 96 4.95 0.59 0.21
CA SER A 96 6.03 -0.11 0.92
C SER A 96 6.85 -1.03 0.01
N GLU A 97 6.18 -1.73 -0.93
CA GLU A 97 6.85 -2.54 -1.95
C GLU A 97 7.83 -1.71 -2.82
N ARG A 98 7.48 -0.46 -3.14
CA ARG A 98 8.26 0.40 -4.04
C ARG A 98 9.44 1.11 -3.38
N ILE A 99 9.45 1.26 -2.05
CA ILE A 99 10.52 1.97 -1.34
C ILE A 99 11.73 1.04 -1.16
N PRO A 100 12.92 1.33 -1.72
CA PRO A 100 14.06 0.40 -1.73
C PRO A 100 14.50 -0.10 -0.36
N ARG A 101 14.53 0.77 0.65
CA ARG A 101 14.98 0.45 2.02
C ARG A 101 13.88 0.81 3.00
N ILE A 102 13.18 -0.20 3.50
CA ILE A 102 12.13 -0.11 4.51
C ILE A 102 12.59 -0.85 5.76
N PRO A 103 12.25 -0.40 6.99
CA PRO A 103 12.60 -1.12 8.21
C PRO A 103 11.98 -2.53 8.24
N GLU A 104 12.66 -3.47 8.90
CA GLU A 104 12.20 -4.86 9.07
C GLU A 104 10.83 -4.92 9.78
N SER A 105 10.54 -3.98 10.68
CA SER A 105 9.23 -3.84 11.33
C SER A 105 8.08 -3.68 10.33
N ALA A 106 8.33 -3.15 9.13
CA ALA A 106 7.32 -3.10 8.08
C ALA A 106 7.00 -4.50 7.54
N ALA A 107 7.99 -5.39 7.39
CA ALA A 107 7.75 -6.77 6.95
C ALA A 107 6.87 -7.52 7.96
N LEU A 108 7.11 -7.35 9.27
CA LEU A 108 6.26 -7.91 10.33
C LEU A 108 4.83 -7.36 10.30
N LYS A 109 4.65 -6.07 9.96
CA LYS A 109 3.31 -5.49 9.85
C LYS A 109 2.58 -5.99 8.61
N ILE A 110 3.28 -6.10 7.48
CA ILE A 110 2.72 -6.62 6.23
C ILE A 110 2.39 -8.12 6.36
N SER A 111 3.16 -8.91 7.13
CA SER A 111 2.85 -10.34 7.34
C SER A 111 1.50 -10.56 8.02
N LYS A 112 1.11 -9.68 8.94
CA LYS A 112 -0.24 -9.67 9.55
C LYS A 112 -1.37 -9.37 8.56
N ARG A 113 -1.06 -8.93 7.33
CA ARG A 113 -2.02 -8.70 6.25
C ARG A 113 -2.14 -9.88 5.29
N LEU A 114 -1.38 -10.95 5.51
CA LEU A 114 -1.54 -12.21 4.77
C LEU A 114 -2.83 -12.96 5.11
N THR A 115 -3.49 -12.61 6.20
CA THR A 115 -4.79 -13.14 6.63
C THR A 115 -5.87 -12.04 6.67
N ASP A 116 -5.69 -10.97 5.90
CA ASP A 116 -6.66 -9.88 5.79
C ASP A 116 -7.99 -10.36 5.17
N GLU A 117 -9.10 -9.76 5.60
CA GLU A 117 -10.43 -10.05 5.04
C GLU A 117 -10.47 -9.84 3.51
N SER A 118 -9.73 -8.84 3.03
CA SER A 118 -9.69 -8.48 1.62
C SER A 118 -8.64 -9.30 0.88
N LYS A 119 -9.08 -10.12 -0.08
CA LYS A 119 -8.18 -10.87 -0.96
C LYS A 119 -7.19 -9.97 -1.70
N LEU A 120 -7.57 -8.72 -2.00
CA LEU A 120 -6.69 -7.74 -2.66
C LEU A 120 -5.53 -7.36 -1.73
N VAL A 121 -5.81 -7.17 -0.45
CA VAL A 121 -4.80 -6.88 0.58
C VAL A 121 -3.91 -8.10 0.81
N ARG A 122 -4.47 -9.32 0.95
CA ARG A 122 -3.67 -10.55 1.08
C ARG A 122 -2.70 -10.74 -0.09
N LYS A 123 -3.21 -10.59 -1.31
CA LYS A 123 -2.41 -10.66 -2.56
C LYS A 123 -1.29 -9.63 -2.59
N ALA A 124 -1.58 -8.38 -2.19
CA ALA A 124 -0.59 -7.32 -2.13
C ALA A 124 0.47 -7.58 -1.06
N ALA A 125 0.07 -8.09 0.11
CA ALA A 125 0.98 -8.45 1.18
C ALA A 125 1.97 -9.54 0.73
N SER A 126 1.49 -10.63 0.12
CA SER A 126 2.35 -11.69 -0.40
C SER A 126 3.37 -11.16 -1.40
N LYS A 127 2.92 -10.35 -2.37
CA LYS A 127 3.81 -9.74 -3.38
C LYS A 127 4.84 -8.80 -2.76
N ALA A 128 4.42 -7.94 -1.83
CA ALA A 128 5.29 -6.97 -1.17
C ALA A 128 6.38 -7.68 -0.35
N LEU A 129 6.01 -8.67 0.46
CA LEU A 129 6.95 -9.44 1.26
C LEU A 129 7.99 -10.16 0.41
N GLY A 130 7.58 -10.79 -0.70
CA GLY A 130 8.53 -11.43 -1.61
C GLY A 130 9.60 -10.48 -2.15
N LYS A 131 9.27 -9.20 -2.37
CA LYS A 131 10.25 -8.19 -2.79
C LYS A 131 11.02 -7.58 -1.63
N ILE A 132 10.39 -7.36 -0.49
CA ILE A 132 11.02 -6.77 0.70
C ILE A 132 12.03 -7.74 1.31
N LEU A 133 11.67 -9.02 1.43
CA LEU A 133 12.57 -10.03 1.98
C LEU A 133 13.70 -10.41 1.02
N LYS A 134 13.47 -10.37 -0.30
CA LYS A 134 14.54 -10.62 -1.30
C LYS A 134 15.72 -9.66 -1.18
N ARG A 135 15.47 -8.42 -0.71
CA ARG A 135 16.49 -7.39 -0.49
C ARG A 135 16.89 -7.26 0.99
N SER A 136 16.26 -8.03 1.88
CA SER A 136 16.55 -8.00 3.31
C SER A 136 17.80 -8.82 3.60
N VAL A 137 18.58 -8.38 4.58
CA VAL A 137 19.75 -9.13 5.07
C VAL A 137 19.29 -10.35 5.87
N THR A 138 18.19 -10.18 6.62
CA THR A 138 17.60 -11.23 7.45
C THR A 138 16.19 -11.55 6.96
N LYS A 139 15.76 -12.80 7.16
CA LYS A 139 14.37 -13.21 6.97
C LYS A 139 13.84 -13.68 8.30
N ASP A 140 12.89 -12.94 8.86
CA ASP A 140 12.21 -13.33 10.09
C ASP A 140 11.43 -14.63 9.84
N PRO A 141 11.69 -15.72 10.60
CA PRO A 141 10.98 -16.99 10.43
C PRO A 141 9.46 -16.85 10.53
N SER A 142 8.95 -15.98 11.40
CA SER A 142 7.51 -15.76 11.56
C SER A 142 6.86 -15.18 10.30
N VAL A 143 7.59 -14.33 9.56
CA VAL A 143 7.13 -13.77 8.28
C VAL A 143 7.16 -14.85 7.19
N VAL A 144 8.20 -15.70 7.19
CA VAL A 144 8.32 -16.82 6.24
C VAL A 144 7.19 -17.84 6.47
N ASP A 145 6.89 -18.19 7.71
CA ASP A 145 5.83 -19.15 8.03
C ASP A 145 4.44 -18.59 7.71
N ALA A 146 4.21 -17.29 7.95
CA ALA A 146 2.99 -16.63 7.50
C ALA A 146 2.84 -16.69 5.95
N LEU A 147 3.94 -16.51 5.20
CA LEU A 147 3.93 -16.68 3.74
C LEU A 147 3.66 -18.13 3.31
N LYS A 148 4.17 -19.13 4.03
CA LYS A 148 3.84 -20.54 3.78
C LYS A 148 2.35 -20.82 4.01
N ALA A 149 1.75 -20.27 5.06
CA ALA A 149 0.31 -20.37 5.27
C ALA A 149 -0.47 -19.72 4.11
N ALA A 150 -0.07 -18.51 3.68
CA ALA A 150 -0.69 -17.84 2.53
C ALA A 150 -0.49 -18.58 1.19
N ALA A 151 0.50 -19.47 1.07
CA ALA A 151 0.66 -20.33 -0.10
C ALA A 151 -0.44 -21.40 -0.22
N GLN A 152 -1.25 -21.57 0.82
CA GLN A 152 -2.42 -22.44 0.90
C GLN A 152 -3.74 -21.65 1.03
N ASP A 153 -3.73 -20.34 0.78
CA ASP A 153 -4.94 -19.48 0.80
C ASP A 153 -6.08 -20.04 -0.08
N GLU A 154 -7.32 -19.74 0.25
CA GLU A 154 -8.48 -20.15 -0.58
C GLU A 154 -8.46 -19.50 -1.98
N ASP A 155 -7.94 -18.28 -2.10
CA ASP A 155 -7.90 -17.53 -3.33
C ASP A 155 -6.68 -17.92 -4.18
N VAL A 156 -6.94 -18.30 -5.43
CA VAL A 156 -5.92 -18.79 -6.37
C VAL A 156 -4.83 -17.75 -6.62
N GLU A 157 -5.19 -16.47 -6.72
CA GLU A 157 -4.21 -15.42 -6.96
C GLU A 157 -3.33 -15.18 -5.74
N VAL A 158 -3.91 -15.23 -4.54
CA VAL A 158 -3.16 -15.11 -3.28
C VAL A 158 -2.17 -16.27 -3.16
N ARG A 159 -2.61 -17.52 -3.33
CA ARG A 159 -1.70 -18.70 -3.34
C ARG A 159 -0.55 -18.51 -4.31
N PHE A 160 -0.85 -18.14 -5.56
CA PHE A 160 0.18 -17.95 -6.57
C PHE A 160 1.18 -16.86 -6.18
N LYS A 161 0.73 -15.72 -5.63
CA LYS A 161 1.64 -14.65 -5.17
C LYS A 161 2.49 -15.10 -3.99
N ALA A 162 1.93 -15.82 -3.02
CA ALA A 162 2.65 -16.32 -1.87
C ALA A 162 3.72 -17.35 -2.26
N GLN A 163 3.37 -18.33 -3.11
CA GLN A 163 4.35 -19.29 -3.65
C GLN A 163 5.45 -18.59 -4.44
N LYS A 164 5.11 -17.59 -5.27
CA LYS A 164 6.10 -16.79 -5.98
C LYS A 164 6.99 -15.99 -5.02
N ALA A 165 6.44 -15.46 -3.93
CA ALA A 165 7.20 -14.77 -2.91
C ALA A 165 8.21 -15.70 -2.23
N LEU A 166 7.78 -16.90 -1.81
CA LEU A 166 8.63 -17.93 -1.24
C LEU A 166 9.76 -18.33 -2.20
N ARG A 167 9.47 -18.54 -3.49
CA ARG A 167 10.49 -18.84 -4.51
C ARG A 167 11.51 -17.70 -4.64
N ASN A 168 11.05 -16.45 -4.65
CA ASN A 168 11.92 -15.28 -4.75
C ASN A 168 12.89 -15.15 -3.58
N ILE A 169 12.54 -15.70 -2.41
CA ILE A 169 13.37 -15.68 -1.21
C ILE A 169 14.05 -17.02 -0.94
N GLY A 170 13.89 -18.04 -1.80
CA GLY A 170 14.50 -19.36 -1.62
C GLY A 170 13.90 -20.19 -0.47
N GLU A 171 12.67 -19.90 -0.06
CA GLU A 171 11.96 -20.60 1.04
C GLU A 171 10.77 -21.44 0.52
N PHE A 172 10.75 -21.74 -0.79
CA PHE A 172 9.70 -22.57 -1.39
C PHE A 172 10.07 -24.04 -1.31
N VAL A 173 9.24 -24.83 -0.63
CA VAL A 173 9.38 -26.29 -0.53
C VAL A 173 8.17 -26.92 -1.24
N VAL A 174 8.43 -27.95 -2.06
CA VAL A 174 7.43 -28.71 -2.81
C VAL A 174 6.76 -29.75 -1.92
#